data_AF-A0A318KM02-F1
#
_entry.id   AF-A0A318KM02-F1
#
_cell.length_a   1.000
_cell.length_b   1.000
_cell.length_c   1.000
_cell.angle_alpha   90.00
_cell.angle_beta   90.00
_cell.angle_gamma   90.00
#
_symmetry.space_group_name_H-M   'P 1'
#
loop_
_entity.id
_entity.type
_entity.pdbx_description
1 polymer ?
#
loop_
_entity_poly.entity_id
_entity_poly.type
_entity_poly.pdbx_seq_one_letter_code
_entity_poly.pdbx_strand_id
1 'polypeptide(L)'
;MARAQRRENERWPSAQPDDRWPAAGDEEQWIEPEPEERWQEPAPSRRRTGRLRVEIPPIVNPYAIVALVAALIGLFPVAIVFGFIAFSHPRGRVMAMFALLIGVAEVTAVAGLVLLSGDMLPDSWTRVGKTAATTSVAPPPVVPTTASPSTTNQSNLKKGASCTDGQVGQIGSATDGGTLICLLSSSGNYQWAGPYTVSTTVQQPGAKCDSTTAKTGRTADGRALVCESAGRSGTWVLWTE
;
A
#
# COMPACT_ATOMS: atom_id res chain seq x y z
N MET A 1 -48.19 23.12 -29.80
CA MET A 1 -48.63 23.44 -28.42
C MET A 1 -47.94 22.51 -27.41
N ALA A 2 -46.61 22.57 -27.26
CA ALA A 2 -45.87 21.65 -26.38
C ALA A 2 -44.74 22.31 -25.56
N ARG A 3 -44.64 23.65 -25.59
CA ARG A 3 -43.60 24.41 -24.87
C ARG A 3 -44.11 25.11 -23.59
N ALA A 4 -45.43 25.17 -23.38
CA ALA A 4 -46.00 25.85 -22.21
C ALA A 4 -46.10 24.96 -20.95
N GLN A 5 -46.27 23.65 -21.10
CA GLN A 5 -46.44 22.72 -19.96
C GLN A 5 -45.15 22.42 -19.18
N ARG A 6 -43.96 22.69 -19.74
CA ARG A 6 -42.69 22.34 -19.06
C ARG A 6 -42.31 23.30 -17.93
N ARG A 7 -42.96 24.46 -17.81
CA ARG A 7 -42.66 25.46 -16.76
C ARG A 7 -43.44 25.25 -15.46
N GLU A 8 -44.47 24.43 -15.46
CA GLU A 8 -45.31 24.21 -14.26
C GLU A 8 -44.68 23.19 -13.28
N ASN A 9 -43.79 22.31 -13.77
CA ASN A 9 -43.17 21.25 -12.95
C ASN A 9 -41.85 21.65 -12.27
N GLU A 10 -41.33 22.88 -12.48
CA GLU A 10 -40.12 23.38 -11.80
C GLU A 10 -40.43 24.45 -10.73
N ARG A 11 -41.69 24.57 -10.31
CA ARG A 11 -42.07 25.49 -9.23
C ARG A 11 -41.85 24.80 -7.88
N TRP A 12 -40.72 25.11 -7.24
CA TRP A 12 -40.45 24.73 -5.85
C TRP A 12 -41.67 25.05 -4.96
N PRO A 13 -42.03 24.17 -4.01
CA PRO A 13 -43.12 24.44 -3.08
C PRO A 13 -42.83 25.75 -2.34
N SER A 14 -43.68 26.75 -2.52
CA SER A 14 -43.70 27.94 -1.68
C SER A 14 -44.08 27.49 -0.26
N ALA A 15 -43.18 27.66 0.69
CA ALA A 15 -43.45 27.46 2.10
C ALA A 15 -44.73 28.22 2.49
N GLN A 16 -45.70 27.50 3.06
CA GLN A 16 -46.87 28.12 3.69
C GLN A 16 -46.38 29.08 4.79
N PRO A 17 -46.97 30.28 4.91
CA PRO A 17 -46.61 31.23 5.97
C PRO A 17 -47.34 30.85 7.27
N ASP A 18 -47.06 29.68 7.82
CA ASP A 18 -47.65 29.22 9.08
C ASP A 18 -46.60 28.81 10.14
N ASP A 19 -45.36 29.27 10.02
CA ASP A 19 -44.38 29.24 11.13
C ASP A 19 -44.26 30.64 11.77
N ARG A 20 -45.27 30.94 12.57
CA ARG A 20 -45.37 32.05 13.51
C ARG A 20 -44.19 32.00 14.51
N TRP A 21 -43.07 32.65 14.16
CA TRP A 21 -42.07 33.01 15.15
C TRP A 21 -42.70 33.95 16.19
N PRO A 22 -42.66 33.65 17.50
CA PRO A 22 -43.08 34.61 18.51
C PRO A 22 -42.16 35.83 18.40
N ALA A 23 -42.78 37.01 18.36
CA ALA A 23 -42.09 38.28 18.35
C ALA A 23 -41.06 38.31 19.48
N ALA A 24 -39.83 38.73 19.15
CA ALA A 24 -38.84 39.13 20.14
C ALA A 24 -39.40 40.34 20.90
N GLY A 25 -40.10 40.05 21.98
CA GLY A 25 -40.31 40.98 23.07
C GLY A 25 -39.03 41.00 23.89
N ASP A 26 -38.55 42.23 24.06
CA ASP A 26 -37.94 42.69 25.30
C ASP A 26 -36.41 42.54 25.41
N GLU A 27 -35.78 43.70 25.20
CA GLU A 27 -34.61 44.20 25.91
C GLU A 27 -33.21 43.93 25.31
N GLU A 28 -32.81 44.91 24.50
CA GLU A 28 -31.43 45.39 24.35
C GLU A 28 -30.73 45.51 25.71
N GLN A 29 -29.74 44.65 25.95
CA GLN A 29 -28.51 45.09 26.60
C GLN A 29 -27.33 44.30 26.04
N TRP A 30 -26.85 44.73 24.86
CA TRP A 30 -25.54 44.35 24.37
C TRP A 30 -24.49 44.97 25.31
N ILE A 31 -24.06 44.22 26.31
CA ILE A 31 -22.81 44.51 27.01
C ILE A 31 -21.70 44.16 26.02
N GLU A 32 -21.06 45.16 25.43
CA GLU A 32 -19.78 45.00 24.74
C GLU A 32 -18.74 44.51 25.76
N PRO A 33 -18.17 43.30 25.63
CA PRO A 33 -17.00 42.94 26.41
C PRO A 33 -15.77 43.65 25.81
N GLU A 34 -15.01 44.34 26.66
CA GLU A 34 -13.78 45.04 26.28
C GLU A 34 -12.78 44.14 25.52
N PRO A 35 -12.01 44.68 24.57
CA PRO A 35 -11.21 43.91 23.62
C PRO A 35 -9.89 43.32 24.17
N GLU A 36 -9.79 43.05 25.49
CA GLU A 36 -8.52 42.61 26.11
C GLU A 36 -8.47 41.13 26.51
N GLU A 37 -9.59 40.39 26.52
CA GLU A 37 -9.61 38.96 26.91
C GLU A 37 -9.55 37.97 25.72
N ARG A 38 -9.11 38.42 24.54
CA ARG A 38 -9.03 37.57 23.33
C ARG A 38 -7.96 36.46 23.40
N TRP A 39 -7.07 36.44 24.39
CA TRP A 39 -5.89 35.56 24.38
C TRP A 39 -5.57 34.83 25.68
N GLN A 40 -6.58 34.43 26.46
CA GLN A 40 -6.37 33.34 27.43
C GLN A 40 -7.44 32.28 27.25
N GLU A 41 -7.18 31.32 26.37
CA GLU A 41 -7.93 30.06 26.34
C GLU A 41 -7.73 29.31 27.67
N PRO A 42 -8.76 29.15 28.51
CA PRO A 42 -8.67 28.30 29.68
C PRO A 42 -8.69 26.83 29.24
N ALA A 43 -7.73 26.05 29.73
CA ALA A 43 -7.63 24.62 29.48
C ALA A 43 -8.99 23.91 29.69
N PRO A 44 -9.49 23.09 28.74
CA PRO A 44 -10.78 22.46 28.92
C PRO A 44 -10.71 21.40 30.02
N SER A 45 -11.39 21.75 31.11
CA SER A 45 -11.69 20.94 32.28
C SER A 45 -12.32 19.60 31.91
N ARG A 46 -11.77 18.54 32.53
CA ARG A 46 -12.37 17.22 32.61
C ARG A 46 -13.74 17.31 33.32
N ARG A 47 -14.74 16.63 32.75
CA ARG A 47 -16.05 16.20 33.31
C ARG A 47 -17.25 17.11 33.04
N ARG A 48 -17.97 16.78 31.96
CA ARG A 48 -19.45 16.77 31.97
C ARG A 48 -19.97 15.71 31.02
N THR A 49 -20.25 14.53 31.57
CA THR A 49 -20.88 13.40 30.85
C THR A 49 -22.39 13.60 30.82
N GLY A 50 -22.97 13.67 29.63
CA GLY A 50 -24.42 13.62 29.45
C GLY A 50 -24.83 13.59 27.97
N ARG A 51 -25.14 12.39 27.46
CA ARG A 51 -25.82 12.11 26.18
C ARG A 51 -25.16 12.60 24.88
N LEU A 52 -24.15 11.84 24.44
CA LEU A 52 -24.00 11.32 23.07
C LEU A 52 -22.73 10.47 23.09
N ARG A 53 -22.87 9.17 23.32
CA ARG A 53 -21.76 8.22 23.07
C ARG A 53 -21.63 8.04 21.56
N VAL A 54 -21.13 9.07 20.89
CA VAL A 54 -20.27 8.83 19.75
C VAL A 54 -18.94 8.50 20.38
N GLU A 55 -18.61 7.22 20.38
CA GLU A 55 -17.32 6.69 20.80
C GLU A 55 -16.30 7.28 19.85
N ILE A 56 -15.78 8.47 20.18
CA ILE A 56 -14.72 9.13 19.43
C ILE A 56 -13.53 8.18 19.56
N PRO A 57 -13.11 7.51 18.47
CA PRO A 57 -11.98 6.59 18.55
C PRO A 57 -10.77 7.37 19.07
N PRO A 58 -9.92 6.74 19.92
CA PRO A 58 -8.76 7.42 20.47
C PRO A 58 -7.96 8.02 19.32
N ILE A 59 -7.77 9.34 19.34
CA ILE A 59 -7.01 10.08 18.33
C ILE A 59 -5.54 9.71 18.51
N VAL A 60 -5.16 8.57 17.95
CA VAL A 60 -3.78 8.09 17.91
C VAL A 60 -3.04 8.81 16.79
N ASN A 61 -1.82 9.27 17.09
CA ASN A 61 -0.97 9.95 16.13
C ASN A 61 -0.63 8.98 14.98
N PRO A 62 -0.99 9.28 13.71
CA PRO A 62 -0.76 8.37 12.59
C PRO A 62 0.73 8.01 12.43
N TYR A 63 1.63 8.92 12.78
CA TYR A 63 3.07 8.70 12.72
C TYR A 63 3.56 7.65 13.74
N ALA A 64 2.89 7.52 14.88
CA ALA A 64 3.23 6.51 15.88
C ALA A 64 2.85 5.09 15.41
N ILE A 65 1.74 4.96 14.67
CA ILE A 65 1.32 3.69 14.06
C ILE A 65 2.34 3.28 13.00
N VAL A 66 2.76 4.21 12.14
CA VAL A 66 3.77 3.96 11.10
C VAL A 66 5.10 3.55 11.72
N ALA A 67 5.55 4.24 12.79
CA ALA A 67 6.78 3.88 13.49
C ALA A 67 6.72 2.46 14.09
N LEU A 68 5.59 2.08 14.68
CA LEU A 68 5.37 0.75 15.25
C LEU A 68 5.39 -0.33 14.17
N VAL A 69 4.61 -0.14 13.10
CA VAL A 69 4.56 -1.10 11.98
C VAL A 69 5.94 -1.26 11.36
N ALA A 70 6.66 -0.16 11.14
CA ALA A 70 8.03 -0.18 10.61
C ALA A 70 9.00 -0.94 11.52
N ALA A 71 8.90 -0.77 12.85
CA ALA A 71 9.70 -1.52 13.80
C ALA A 71 9.38 -3.03 13.75
N LEU A 72 8.10 -3.41 13.69
CA LEU A 72 7.70 -4.82 13.63
C LEU A 72 8.19 -5.56 12.37
N ILE A 73 8.37 -4.85 11.26
CA ILE A 73 8.87 -5.43 10.01
C ILE A 73 10.38 -5.21 9.80
N GLY A 74 11.09 -4.71 10.81
CA GLY A 74 12.55 -4.51 10.76
C GLY A 74 13.02 -3.33 9.91
N LEU A 75 12.14 -2.39 9.55
CA LEU A 75 12.50 -1.16 8.84
C LEU A 75 12.98 -0.08 9.82
N PHE A 76 14.09 -0.35 10.51
CA PHE A 76 14.64 0.52 11.56
C PHE A 76 14.84 1.98 11.15
N PRO A 77 15.40 2.32 9.97
CA PRO A 77 15.59 3.72 9.59
C PRO A 77 14.27 4.48 9.48
N VAL A 78 13.23 3.81 8.99
CA VAL A 78 11.88 4.36 8.87
C VAL A 78 11.26 4.49 10.28
N ALA A 79 11.38 3.46 11.11
CA ALA A 79 10.87 3.47 12.48
C ALA A 79 11.46 4.61 13.32
N ILE A 80 12.77 4.87 13.18
CA ILE A 80 13.47 5.94 13.90
C ILE A 80 12.95 7.32 13.48
N VAL A 81 12.87 7.60 12.17
CA VAL A 81 12.40 8.90 11.66
C VAL A 81 10.96 9.18 12.08
N PHE A 82 10.07 8.20 11.90
CA PHE A 82 8.66 8.36 12.27
C PHE A 82 8.44 8.38 13.78
N GLY A 83 9.28 7.71 14.57
CA GLY A 83 9.30 7.79 16.02
C GLY A 83 9.67 9.19 16.53
N PHE A 84 10.68 9.83 15.93
CA PHE A 84 11.04 11.22 16.24
C PHE A 84 9.94 12.21 15.84
N ILE A 85 9.30 12.01 14.69
CA ILE A 85 8.16 12.83 14.27
C ILE A 85 6.97 12.64 15.23
N ALA A 86 6.74 11.43 15.72
CA ALA A 86 5.69 11.16 16.71
C ALA A 86 5.96 11.84 18.08
N PHE A 87 7.23 12.05 18.45
CA PHE A 87 7.65 12.73 19.68
C PHE A 87 7.35 14.24 19.71
N SER A 88 7.15 14.87 18.54
CA SER A 88 6.81 16.29 18.44
C SER A 88 5.41 16.63 19.00
N HIS A 89 4.60 15.62 19.34
CA HIS A 89 3.27 15.80 19.92
C HIS A 89 3.26 15.45 21.42
N PRO A 90 2.81 16.36 22.31
CA PRO A 90 2.97 16.23 23.77
C PRO A 90 2.27 15.02 24.40
N ARG A 91 1.33 14.37 23.67
CA ARG A 91 0.59 13.19 24.14
C ARG A 91 1.23 11.83 23.81
N GLY A 92 2.32 11.78 23.05
CA GLY A 92 2.93 10.53 22.55
C GLY A 92 4.20 10.05 23.27
N ARG A 93 4.72 10.81 24.23
CA ARG A 93 6.09 10.62 24.79
C ARG A 93 6.34 9.23 25.39
N VAL A 94 5.34 8.64 26.05
CA VAL A 94 5.49 7.33 26.69
C VAL A 94 5.56 6.21 25.64
N MET A 95 4.72 6.26 24.61
CA MET A 95 4.73 5.27 23.53
C MET A 95 6.02 5.33 22.72
N ALA A 96 6.55 6.54 22.52
CA ALA A 96 7.77 6.74 21.77
C ALA A 96 9.03 6.39 22.60
N MET A 97 8.99 6.49 23.93
CA MET A 97 10.01 5.90 24.83
C MET A 97 10.07 4.38 24.70
N PHE A 98 8.91 3.69 24.67
CA PHE A 98 8.89 2.25 24.46
C PHE A 98 9.44 1.84 23.10
N ALA A 99 9.08 2.56 22.03
CA ALA A 99 9.62 2.30 20.69
C ALA A 99 11.15 2.47 20.64
N LEU A 100 11.70 3.49 21.31
CA LEU A 100 13.14 3.72 21.39
C LEU A 100 13.82 2.60 22.19
N LEU A 101 13.27 2.21 23.34
CA LEU A 101 13.81 1.13 24.17
C LEU A 101 13.81 -0.22 23.45
N ILE A 102 12.74 -0.52 22.70
CA ILE A 102 12.66 -1.73 21.88
C ILE A 102 13.70 -1.68 20.75
N GLY A 103 13.85 -0.54 20.07
CA GLY A 103 14.88 -0.37 19.04
C GLY A 103 16.30 -0.54 19.57
N VAL A 104 16.62 0.00 20.75
CA VAL A 104 17.93 -0.17 21.39
C VAL A 104 18.15 -1.64 21.78
N ALA A 105 17.15 -2.28 22.38
CA ALA A 105 17.24 -3.70 22.78
C ALA A 105 17.52 -4.60 21.57
N GLU A 106 16.89 -4.32 20.42
CA GLU A 106 17.10 -5.08 19.21
C GLU A 106 18.47 -4.85 18.58
N VAL A 107 18.95 -3.60 18.52
CA VAL A 107 20.31 -3.30 18.06
C VAL A 107 21.36 -4.01 18.93
N THR A 108 21.15 -4.07 20.25
CA THR A 108 22.04 -4.82 21.14
C THR A 108 21.96 -6.34 20.92
N ALA A 109 20.78 -6.88 20.59
CA ALA A 109 20.64 -8.29 20.25
C ALA A 109 21.31 -8.65 18.92
N VAL A 110 21.18 -7.81 17.89
CA VAL A 110 21.85 -7.98 16.60
C VAL A 110 23.36 -7.84 16.75
N ALA A 111 23.83 -6.83 17.49
CA ALA A 111 25.27 -6.68 17.77
C ALA A 111 25.81 -7.87 18.58
N GLY A 112 25.05 -8.35 19.57
CA GLY A 112 25.37 -9.57 20.31
C GLY A 112 25.42 -10.80 19.41
N LEU A 113 24.45 -10.98 18.52
CA LEU A 113 24.42 -12.07 17.55
C LEU A 113 25.62 -12.02 16.59
N VAL A 114 25.96 -10.83 16.08
CA VAL A 114 27.10 -10.64 15.17
C VAL A 114 28.42 -10.91 15.89
N LEU A 115 28.59 -10.42 17.12
CA LEU A 115 29.78 -10.67 17.92
C LEU A 115 29.90 -12.14 18.34
N LEU A 116 28.78 -12.80 18.68
CA LEU A 116 28.74 -14.23 19.03
C LEU A 116 28.94 -15.13 17.78
N SER A 117 28.51 -14.66 16.61
CA SER A 117 28.70 -15.33 15.32
C SER A 117 30.08 -15.04 14.71
N GLY A 118 30.78 -14.01 15.18
CA GLY A 118 32.13 -13.64 14.75
C GLY A 118 33.20 -14.70 15.05
N ASP A 119 32.99 -15.54 16.07
CA ASP A 119 33.87 -16.68 16.39
C ASP A 119 33.57 -17.95 15.56
N MET A 120 32.53 -17.92 14.70
CA MET A 120 32.09 -19.07 13.90
C MET A 120 32.16 -18.81 12.38
N LEU A 121 32.99 -17.86 11.93
CA LEU A 121 33.38 -17.76 10.53
C LEU A 121 34.75 -18.43 10.31
N PRO A 122 34.80 -19.71 9.89
CA PRO A 122 35.99 -20.26 9.28
C PRO A 122 36.13 -19.70 7.86
N ASP A 123 37.08 -18.78 7.67
CA ASP A 123 38.12 -18.67 6.61
C ASP A 123 37.88 -19.29 5.21
N SER A 124 36.64 -19.41 4.75
CA SER A 124 36.30 -20.13 3.51
C SER A 124 35.94 -19.22 2.33
N TRP A 125 35.79 -17.91 2.53
CA TRP A 125 35.43 -16.97 1.46
C TRP A 125 36.57 -16.09 0.95
N THR A 126 37.77 -16.23 1.52
CA THR A 126 38.97 -15.49 1.09
C THR A 126 40.12 -16.42 0.73
N ARG A 127 39.88 -17.46 -0.07
CA ARG A 127 40.99 -18.16 -0.74
C ARG A 127 40.69 -18.61 -2.18
N VAL A 128 41.06 -17.72 -3.10
CA VAL A 128 41.93 -18.03 -4.24
C VAL A 128 41.27 -18.72 -5.44
N GLY A 129 41.01 -17.88 -6.45
CA GLY A 129 41.33 -18.26 -7.82
C GLY A 129 42.84 -18.50 -7.94
N LYS A 130 43.25 -19.76 -8.11
CA LYS A 130 44.56 -20.16 -8.65
C LYS A 130 44.51 -21.61 -9.15
N THR A 131 44.46 -21.72 -10.48
CA THR A 131 45.02 -22.76 -11.36
C THR A 131 45.05 -24.24 -10.94
N ALA A 132 44.31 -25.03 -11.73
CA ALA A 132 44.64 -26.34 -12.32
C ALA A 132 45.26 -27.46 -11.45
N ALA A 133 44.50 -28.56 -11.30
CA ALA A 133 45.02 -29.93 -11.45
C ALA A 133 43.87 -30.91 -11.76
N THR A 134 44.08 -31.69 -12.82
CA THR A 134 43.25 -32.79 -13.32
C THR A 134 43.23 -33.96 -12.34
N THR A 135 42.05 -34.48 -12.00
CA THR A 135 41.90 -35.90 -11.61
C THR A 135 40.52 -36.40 -12.02
N SER A 136 40.54 -37.42 -12.87
CA SER A 136 39.41 -38.22 -13.36
C SER A 136 38.95 -39.19 -12.27
N VAL A 137 37.67 -39.14 -11.88
CA VAL A 137 36.92 -40.25 -11.26
C VAL A 137 35.44 -40.15 -11.68
N ALA A 138 34.85 -41.30 -12.03
CA ALA A 138 33.53 -41.54 -12.65
C ALA A 138 32.30 -41.15 -11.77
N PRO A 139 31.08 -41.02 -12.35
CA PRO A 139 29.93 -40.36 -11.72
C PRO A 139 28.99 -41.31 -10.93
N PRO A 140 28.40 -40.87 -9.80
CA PRO A 140 27.15 -41.42 -9.25
C PRO A 140 25.93 -40.53 -9.58
N PRO A 141 24.69 -41.01 -9.41
CA PRO A 141 23.57 -40.73 -10.32
C PRO A 141 22.96 -39.33 -10.17
N VAL A 142 22.53 -38.79 -11.32
CA VAL A 142 21.79 -37.54 -11.47
C VAL A 142 20.45 -37.64 -10.75
N VAL A 143 20.33 -36.95 -9.62
CA VAL A 143 19.04 -36.45 -9.13
C VAL A 143 18.69 -35.25 -10.02
N PRO A 144 17.46 -35.14 -10.58
CA PRO A 144 17.12 -34.02 -11.43
C PRO A 144 17.13 -32.73 -10.60
N THR A 145 18.16 -31.92 -10.79
CA THR A 145 18.14 -30.49 -10.48
C THR A 145 16.93 -29.92 -11.21
N THR A 146 15.90 -29.51 -10.46
CA THR A 146 14.80 -28.70 -11.00
C THR A 146 15.43 -27.47 -11.63
N ALA A 147 15.46 -27.47 -12.97
CA ALA A 147 15.89 -26.33 -13.74
C ALA A 147 15.03 -25.13 -13.35
N SER A 148 15.69 -24.03 -13.00
CA SER A 148 15.05 -22.72 -12.92
C SER A 148 14.32 -22.49 -14.26
N PRO A 149 13.02 -22.14 -14.28
CA PRO A 149 12.31 -21.98 -15.53
C PRO A 149 12.92 -20.81 -16.30
N SER A 150 13.47 -21.10 -17.47
CA SER A 150 13.87 -20.12 -18.47
C SER A 150 12.61 -19.38 -18.92
N THR A 151 12.28 -18.25 -18.28
CA THR A 151 11.22 -17.37 -18.76
C THR A 151 11.74 -16.72 -20.03
N THR A 152 11.26 -17.18 -21.19
CA THR A 152 11.50 -16.50 -22.48
C THR A 152 10.73 -15.18 -22.48
N ASN A 153 11.22 -14.19 -21.73
CA ASN A 153 10.66 -12.85 -21.76
C ASN A 153 10.91 -12.29 -23.17
N GLN A 154 9.83 -12.09 -23.92
CA GLN A 154 9.92 -11.46 -25.22
C GLN A 154 10.40 -10.02 -25.03
N SER A 155 11.40 -9.63 -25.81
CA SER A 155 12.07 -8.33 -25.73
C SER A 155 11.97 -7.58 -27.04
N ASN A 156 12.13 -6.25 -26.97
CA ASN A 156 12.03 -5.34 -28.11
C ASN A 156 10.66 -5.34 -28.81
N LEU A 157 9.60 -5.58 -28.05
CA LEU A 157 8.23 -5.56 -28.57
C LEU A 157 7.76 -4.13 -28.82
N LYS A 158 6.90 -3.97 -29.84
CA LYS A 158 6.27 -2.68 -30.13
C LYS A 158 4.84 -2.68 -29.62
N LYS A 159 4.44 -1.62 -28.91
CA LYS A 159 3.03 -1.40 -28.54
C LYS A 159 2.15 -1.40 -29.79
N GLY A 160 1.03 -2.12 -29.74
CA GLY A 160 0.10 -2.33 -30.85
C GLY A 160 0.53 -3.37 -31.87
N ALA A 161 1.70 -4.01 -31.70
CA ALA A 161 2.06 -5.17 -32.53
C ALA A 161 1.12 -6.34 -32.22
N SER A 162 0.75 -7.11 -33.25
CA SER A 162 -0.06 -8.31 -33.09
C SER A 162 0.67 -9.40 -32.30
N CYS A 163 -0.06 -10.14 -31.49
CA CYS A 163 0.40 -11.36 -30.82
C CYS A 163 -0.53 -12.54 -31.14
N THR A 164 -0.08 -13.75 -30.84
CA THR A 164 -0.85 -14.98 -31.06
C THR A 164 -1.73 -15.31 -29.87
N ASP A 165 -2.74 -16.16 -30.06
CA ASP A 165 -3.61 -16.66 -28.99
C ASP A 165 -2.81 -17.36 -27.87
N GLY A 166 -1.77 -18.12 -28.24
CA GLY A 166 -0.85 -18.73 -27.27
C GLY A 166 -0.09 -17.72 -26.40
N GLN A 167 0.01 -16.46 -26.83
CA GLN A 167 0.72 -15.38 -26.13
C GLN A 167 -0.21 -14.54 -25.25
N VAL A 168 -1.52 -14.80 -25.19
CA VAL A 168 -2.46 -13.98 -24.43
C VAL A 168 -2.10 -13.93 -22.95
N GLY A 169 -2.03 -12.72 -22.41
CA GLY A 169 -1.54 -12.45 -21.06
C GLY A 169 -0.04 -12.60 -20.88
N GLN A 170 0.76 -12.97 -21.88
CA GLN A 170 2.22 -12.98 -21.73
C GLN A 170 2.74 -11.58 -21.46
N ILE A 171 3.79 -11.53 -20.63
CA ILE A 171 4.52 -10.32 -20.30
C ILE A 171 5.72 -10.20 -21.24
N GLY A 172 5.88 -9.03 -21.83
CA GLY A 172 6.98 -8.69 -22.71
C GLY A 172 7.57 -7.33 -22.35
N SER A 173 8.71 -7.01 -22.95
CA SER A 173 9.38 -5.72 -22.77
C SER A 173 9.48 -4.98 -24.09
N ALA A 174 9.13 -3.69 -24.04
CA ALA A 174 9.27 -2.77 -25.16
C ALA A 174 10.73 -2.31 -25.32
N THR A 175 11.04 -1.71 -26.46
CA THR A 175 12.38 -1.15 -26.76
C THR A 175 12.79 -0.02 -25.81
N ASP A 176 11.82 0.65 -25.20
CA ASP A 176 12.02 1.66 -24.16
C ASP A 176 12.10 1.07 -22.73
N GLY A 177 12.04 -0.26 -22.59
CA GLY A 177 12.03 -0.96 -21.31
C GLY A 177 10.67 -1.03 -20.63
N GLY A 178 9.60 -0.50 -21.25
CA GLY A 178 8.25 -0.59 -20.73
C GLY A 178 7.70 -2.03 -20.75
N THR A 179 6.97 -2.42 -19.71
CA THR A 179 6.30 -3.74 -19.71
C THR A 179 5.08 -3.70 -20.61
N LEU A 180 4.99 -4.63 -21.56
CA LEU A 180 3.83 -4.84 -22.41
C LEU A 180 3.15 -6.17 -22.05
N ILE A 181 1.84 -6.25 -22.26
CA ILE A 181 1.05 -7.48 -22.09
C ILE A 181 0.28 -7.72 -23.39
N CYS A 182 0.27 -8.95 -23.88
CA CYS A 182 -0.57 -9.33 -25.02
C CYS A 182 -2.03 -9.46 -24.56
N LEU A 183 -2.90 -8.54 -25.00
CA LEU A 183 -4.31 -8.47 -24.58
C LEU A 183 -5.23 -8.50 -25.80
N LEU A 184 -6.48 -8.91 -25.57
CA LEU A 184 -7.55 -8.78 -26.56
C LEU A 184 -7.88 -7.30 -26.77
N SER A 185 -7.67 -6.81 -27.99
CA SER A 185 -8.09 -5.46 -28.37
C SER A 185 -9.61 -5.37 -28.50
N SER A 186 -10.16 -4.17 -28.38
CA SER A 186 -11.56 -3.88 -28.73
C SER A 186 -11.91 -4.24 -30.18
N SER A 187 -10.91 -4.36 -31.06
CA SER A 187 -11.07 -4.82 -32.44
C SER A 187 -11.18 -6.35 -32.59
N GLY A 188 -11.13 -7.11 -31.49
CA GLY A 188 -11.17 -8.59 -31.49
C GLY A 188 -9.85 -9.29 -31.85
N ASN A 189 -8.76 -8.53 -32.03
CA ASN A 189 -7.43 -9.07 -32.33
C ASN A 189 -6.52 -8.97 -31.09
N TYR A 190 -5.59 -9.89 -30.93
CA TYR A 190 -4.60 -9.82 -29.85
C TYR A 190 -3.45 -8.88 -30.21
N GLN A 191 -3.13 -7.96 -29.30
CA GLN A 191 -2.05 -7.00 -29.47
C GLN A 191 -1.29 -6.74 -28.18
N TRP A 192 -0.03 -6.36 -28.31
CA TRP A 192 0.80 -5.90 -27.20
C TRP A 192 0.35 -4.53 -26.71
N ALA A 193 -0.25 -4.48 -25.53
CA ALA A 193 -0.72 -3.26 -24.88
C ALA A 193 0.19 -2.88 -23.70
N GLY A 194 0.16 -1.60 -23.29
CA GLY A 194 0.95 -1.07 -22.17
C GLY A 194 1.32 0.41 -22.34
N PRO A 195 2.24 0.95 -21.53
CA PRO A 195 3.02 0.24 -20.50
C PRO A 195 2.17 -0.16 -19.29
N TYR A 196 2.44 -1.34 -18.73
CA TYR A 196 1.82 -1.83 -17.50
C TYR A 196 2.83 -1.96 -16.37
N THR A 197 2.35 -1.95 -15.12
CA THR A 197 3.16 -2.28 -13.94
C THR A 197 2.70 -3.62 -13.39
N VAL A 198 3.48 -4.67 -13.66
CA VAL A 198 3.18 -6.04 -13.22
C VAL A 198 4.17 -6.45 -12.13
N SER A 199 3.65 -6.82 -10.96
CA SER A 199 4.49 -7.28 -9.84
C SER A 199 5.44 -8.42 -10.24
N THR A 200 6.60 -8.47 -9.58
CA THR A 200 7.57 -9.57 -9.73
C THR A 200 7.20 -10.84 -9.02
N THR A 201 6.21 -10.79 -8.14
CA THR A 201 5.78 -11.93 -7.36
C THR A 201 5.08 -12.96 -8.23
N VAL A 202 5.60 -14.19 -8.19
CA VAL A 202 4.97 -15.34 -8.84
C VAL A 202 3.75 -15.76 -8.01
N GLN A 203 2.60 -15.88 -8.67
CA GLN A 203 1.31 -16.25 -8.10
C GLN A 203 0.65 -17.32 -8.97
N GLN A 204 -0.31 -18.04 -8.38
CA GLN A 204 -1.05 -19.09 -9.07
C GLN A 204 -2.42 -18.57 -9.52
N PRO A 205 -2.85 -18.81 -10.78
CA PRO A 205 -4.22 -18.53 -11.20
C PRO A 205 -5.23 -19.25 -10.30
N GLY A 206 -6.32 -18.55 -9.94
CA GLY A 206 -7.38 -19.05 -9.05
C GLY A 206 -7.05 -19.01 -7.56
N ALA A 207 -5.80 -18.73 -7.17
CA ALA A 207 -5.46 -18.55 -5.76
C ALA A 207 -6.06 -17.25 -5.20
N LYS A 208 -6.27 -17.20 -3.88
CA LYS A 208 -6.75 -15.98 -3.22
C LYS A 208 -5.71 -14.87 -3.29
N CYS A 209 -6.20 -13.66 -3.51
CA CYS A 209 -5.40 -12.44 -3.50
C CYS A 209 -6.04 -11.39 -2.60
N ASP A 210 -5.23 -10.47 -2.11
CA ASP A 210 -5.66 -9.28 -1.38
C ASP A 210 -5.33 -8.06 -2.24
N SER A 211 -6.37 -7.42 -2.78
CA SER A 211 -6.23 -6.28 -3.69
C SER A 211 -5.69 -5.02 -3.00
N THR A 212 -5.64 -4.99 -1.65
CA THR A 212 -5.04 -3.89 -0.90
C THR A 212 -3.52 -3.97 -0.87
N THR A 213 -2.95 -5.18 -0.94
CA THR A 213 -1.50 -5.42 -0.87
C THR A 213 -0.89 -5.78 -2.23
N ALA A 214 -1.63 -6.45 -3.11
CA ALA A 214 -1.16 -6.80 -4.45
C ALA A 214 -2.29 -6.78 -5.49
N LYS A 215 -2.18 -5.87 -6.47
CA LYS A 215 -3.16 -5.73 -7.56
C LYS A 215 -2.81 -6.55 -8.80
N THR A 216 -1.52 -6.77 -9.04
CA THR A 216 -0.99 -7.51 -10.19
C THR A 216 0.03 -8.53 -9.72
N GLY A 217 0.21 -9.58 -10.52
CA GLY A 217 1.17 -10.66 -10.28
C GLY A 217 1.61 -11.27 -11.60
N ARG A 218 2.46 -12.29 -11.52
CA ARG A 218 2.85 -13.09 -12.69
C ARG A 218 2.73 -14.57 -12.41
N THR A 219 2.42 -15.38 -13.41
CA THR A 219 2.54 -16.83 -13.31
C THR A 219 4.00 -17.28 -13.51
N ALA A 220 4.28 -18.54 -13.20
CA ALA A 220 5.61 -19.12 -13.42
C ALA A 220 6.01 -19.19 -14.91
N ASP A 221 5.02 -19.27 -15.82
CA ASP A 221 5.21 -19.24 -17.27
C ASP A 221 5.28 -17.82 -17.86
N GLY A 222 5.30 -16.78 -17.01
CA GLY A 222 5.50 -15.39 -17.45
C GLY A 222 4.24 -14.71 -17.99
N ARG A 223 3.04 -15.15 -17.57
CA ARG A 223 1.79 -14.46 -17.86
C ARG A 223 1.41 -13.51 -16.74
N ALA A 224 0.76 -12.41 -17.08
CA ALA A 224 0.25 -11.43 -16.14
C ALA A 224 -1.00 -11.94 -15.45
N LEU A 225 -1.08 -11.68 -14.16
CA LEU A 225 -2.24 -11.90 -13.31
C LEU A 225 -2.75 -10.58 -12.79
N VAL A 226 -4.07 -10.46 -12.67
CA VAL A 226 -4.75 -9.37 -11.97
C VAL A 226 -5.52 -9.94 -10.79
N CYS A 227 -5.51 -9.22 -9.67
CA CYS A 227 -6.33 -9.58 -8.53
C CYS A 227 -7.74 -9.03 -8.74
N GLU A 228 -8.67 -9.90 -9.16
CA GLU A 228 -10.08 -9.53 -9.25
C GLU A 228 -10.71 -9.61 -7.87
N SER A 229 -11.04 -8.45 -7.31
CA SER A 229 -11.59 -8.36 -5.96
C SER A 229 -13.08 -8.06 -5.95
N ALA A 230 -13.81 -8.78 -5.11
CA ALA A 230 -15.09 -8.36 -4.55
C ALA A 230 -14.86 -7.88 -3.09
N GLY A 231 -14.16 -6.75 -2.92
CA GLY A 231 -13.84 -6.19 -1.59
C GLY A 231 -12.43 -6.54 -1.09
N ARG A 232 -12.30 -6.99 0.17
CA ARG A 232 -11.00 -7.33 0.80
C ARG A 232 -10.42 -8.69 0.40
N SER A 233 -11.18 -9.48 -0.34
CA SER A 233 -10.74 -10.77 -0.86
C SER A 233 -11.01 -10.81 -2.36
N GLY A 234 -10.01 -11.24 -3.11
CA GLY A 234 -10.12 -11.49 -4.53
C GLY A 234 -9.52 -12.84 -4.91
N THR A 235 -9.53 -13.10 -6.21
CA THR A 235 -8.86 -14.23 -6.82
C THR A 235 -7.91 -13.74 -7.90
N TRP A 236 -6.75 -14.38 -8.00
CA TRP A 236 -5.83 -14.15 -9.11
C TRP A 236 -6.45 -14.68 -10.40
N VAL A 237 -6.66 -13.81 -11.39
CA VAL A 237 -7.19 -14.16 -12.70
C VAL A 237 -6.17 -13.78 -13.77
N LEU A 238 -6.14 -14.56 -14.84
CA LEU A 238 -5.23 -14.33 -15.97
C LEU A 238 -5.64 -13.05 -16.69
N TRP A 239 -4.70 -12.15 -16.89
CA TRP A 239 -4.98 -10.86 -17.50
C TRP A 239 -5.03 -11.00 -19.02
N THR A 240 -6.24 -11.02 -19.59
CA THR A 240 -6.47 -11.27 -21.02
C THR A 240 -7.10 -10.10 -21.78
N GLU A 241 -7.65 -9.10 -21.08
CA GLU A 241 -8.32 -7.92 -21.65
C GLU A 241 -7.96 -6.60 -20.95
#